data_AF-A0A934NL81-F1
#
_entry.id   AF-A0A934NL81-F1
#
_cell.length_a   1.000
_cell.length_b   1.000
_cell.length_c   1.000
_cell.angle_alpha   90.00
_cell.angle_beta   90.00
_cell.angle_gamma   90.00
#
_symmetry.space_group_name_H-M   'P 1'
#
loop_
_entity.id
_entity.type
_entity.pdbx_description
1 polymer ?
#
loop_
_entity_poly.entity_id
_entity_poly.type
_entity_poly.pdbx_seq_one_letter_code
_entity_poly.pdbx_strand_id
1 'polypeptide(L)'
;QNMALQVKKAIIACGDDEHLPKIQAKVPVVYYGFNEENDFQARNVVKNTEGTTFDVFVRNTFYDTFYIPAYGNHNVLNSLAVIALCHYEAIDVELIKGALTTFGGV
;
A
#
# COMPACT_ATOMS: atom_id res chain seq x y z
N GLN A 1 15.49 8.50 -10.73
CA GLN A 1 14.69 9.23 -11.75
C GLN A 1 14.54 8.47 -13.08
N ASN A 2 15.54 7.74 -13.59
CA ASN A 2 15.43 7.02 -14.89
C ASN A 2 14.35 5.91 -14.96
N MET A 3 13.97 5.26 -13.86
CA MET A 3 12.95 4.19 -13.89
C MET A 3 11.52 4.71 -14.08
N ALA A 4 11.21 5.91 -13.56
CA ALA A 4 9.87 6.50 -13.65
C ALA A 4 9.42 6.81 -15.10
N LEU A 5 10.38 7.04 -16.00
CA LEU A 5 10.11 7.35 -17.42
C LEU A 5 9.79 6.12 -18.27
N GLN A 6 10.05 4.91 -17.77
CA GLN A 6 9.77 3.65 -18.50
C GLN A 6 8.38 3.08 -18.17
N VAL A 7 7.72 3.63 -17.15
CA VAL A 7 6.41 3.17 -16.69
C VAL A 7 5.31 3.73 -17.60
N LYS A 8 4.44 2.84 -18.09
CA LYS A 8 3.40 3.18 -19.08
C LYS A 8 2.00 3.37 -18.50
N LYS A 9 1.75 2.93 -17.26
CA LYS A 9 0.42 2.96 -16.62
C LYS A 9 0.38 3.83 -15.36
N ALA A 10 1.03 3.42 -14.27
CA ALA A 10 1.05 4.17 -13.01
C ALA A 10 2.30 3.83 -12.18
N ILE A 11 2.76 4.79 -11.39
CA ILE A 11 3.84 4.60 -10.41
C ILE A 11 3.22 4.50 -9.02
N ILE A 12 3.61 3.49 -8.24
CA ILE A 12 3.21 3.34 -6.84
C ILE A 12 4.42 3.70 -5.99
N ALA A 13 4.30 4.73 -5.16
CA ALA A 13 5.40 5.31 -4.39
C ALA A 13 5.04 5.48 -2.91
N CYS A 14 6.00 5.22 -2.02
CA CYS A 14 5.84 5.49 -0.60
C CYS A 14 5.86 7.01 -0.38
N GLY A 15 4.77 7.59 0.11
CA GLY A 15 4.68 9.04 0.37
C GLY A 15 5.11 9.44 1.78
N ASP A 16 5.36 8.47 2.67
CA ASP A 16 5.87 8.73 4.02
C ASP A 16 7.40 8.92 4.08
N ASP A 17 8.08 8.74 2.96
CA ASP A 17 9.52 9.01 2.86
C ASP A 17 9.75 10.48 2.49
N GLU A 18 10.13 11.29 3.47
CA GLU A 18 10.42 12.72 3.30
C GLU A 18 11.56 12.99 2.29
N HIS A 19 12.39 11.98 1.98
CA HIS A 19 13.50 12.10 1.03
C HIS A 19 13.12 11.68 -0.39
N LEU A 20 11.89 11.21 -0.63
CA LEU A 20 11.38 10.95 -1.96
C LEU A 20 10.87 12.27 -2.57
N PRO A 21 11.64 12.92 -3.47
CA PRO A 21 11.13 14.11 -4.14
C PRO A 21 9.84 13.74 -4.88
N LYS A 22 8.81 14.61 -4.79
CA LYS A 22 7.55 14.45 -5.54
C LYS A 22 7.88 14.00 -6.96
N ILE A 23 7.56 12.74 -7.27
CA ILE A 23 8.02 12.11 -8.51
C ILE A 23 7.33 12.82 -9.66
N GLN A 24 8.09 13.57 -10.45
CA GLN A 24 7.60 14.13 -11.70
C GLN A 24 7.64 13.03 -12.77
N ALA A 25 6.47 12.46 -13.04
CA ALA A 25 6.29 11.46 -14.10
C ALA A 25 5.18 11.90 -15.06
N LYS A 26 5.26 11.41 -16.30
CA LYS A 26 4.19 11.62 -17.30
C LYS A 26 2.97 10.72 -17.08
N VAL A 27 3.05 9.82 -16.11
CA VAL A 27 2.00 8.87 -15.72
C VAL A 27 1.51 9.19 -14.31
N PRO A 28 0.26 8.83 -13.97
CA PRO A 28 -0.26 8.96 -12.61
C PRO A 28 0.70 8.36 -11.58
N VAL A 29 0.95 9.12 -10.52
CA VAL A 29 1.68 8.64 -9.34
C VAL A 29 0.66 8.45 -8.22
N VAL A 30 0.59 7.24 -7.68
CA VAL A 30 -0.24 6.85 -6.55
C VAL A 30 0.65 6.75 -5.33
N TYR A 31 0.35 7.55 -4.31
CA TYR A 31 1.13 7.54 -3.06
C TYR A 31 0.48 6.64 -2.02
N TYR A 32 1.28 5.85 -1.32
CA TYR A 32 0.83 5.01 -0.21
C TYR A 32 1.62 5.31 1.07
N GLY A 33 0.97 5.16 2.22
CA GLY A 33 1.61 5.31 3.52
C GLY A 33 0.62 5.36 4.68
N PHE A 34 1.05 5.89 5.82
CA PHE A 34 0.24 6.18 6.99
C PHE A 34 -0.27 7.62 6.99
N ASN A 35 0.43 8.55 6.32
CA ASN A 35 0.03 9.96 6.28
C ASN A 35 -1.28 10.15 5.50
N GLU A 36 -2.11 11.09 5.95
CA GLU A 36 -3.41 11.40 5.34
C GLU A 36 -3.31 12.01 3.93
N GLU A 37 -2.12 12.50 3.56
CA GLU A 37 -1.86 13.07 2.24
C GLU A 37 -1.68 11.99 1.15
N ASN A 38 -1.51 10.73 1.54
CA ASN A 38 -1.36 9.61 0.61
C ASN A 38 -2.70 9.23 -0.04
N ASP A 39 -2.67 8.74 -1.29
CA ASP A 39 -3.85 8.17 -1.95
C ASP A 39 -4.32 6.89 -1.24
N PHE A 40 -3.39 6.03 -0.84
CA PHE A 40 -3.64 4.81 -0.09
C PHE A 40 -3.11 4.96 1.32
N GLN A 41 -3.96 4.69 2.29
CA GLN A 41 -3.65 4.96 3.69
C GLN A 41 -3.91 3.74 4.55
N ALA A 42 -2.91 3.35 5.34
CA ALA A 42 -3.12 2.40 6.43
C ALA A 42 -3.47 3.16 7.70
N ARG A 43 -4.64 2.85 8.28
CA ARG A 43 -5.14 3.45 9.52
C ARG A 43 -5.49 2.35 10.54
N ASN A 44 -5.71 2.75 11.78
CA ASN A 44 -6.15 1.85 12.86
C ASN A 44 -5.30 0.58 12.99
N VAL A 45 -3.98 0.71 12.90
CA VAL A 45 -3.05 -0.42 12.94
C VAL A 45 -3.06 -1.06 14.33
N VAL A 46 -3.51 -2.31 14.42
CA VAL A 46 -3.54 -3.11 15.64
C VAL A 46 -2.58 -4.29 15.48
N LYS A 47 -1.66 -4.45 16.45
CA LYS A 47 -0.68 -5.53 16.48
C LYS A 47 -1.05 -6.50 17.60
N ASN A 48 -1.07 -7.79 17.32
CA ASN A 48 -1.30 -8.85 18.30
C ASN A 48 -0.27 -9.98 18.11
N THR A 49 -0.34 -11.04 18.92
CA THR A 49 0.60 -12.17 18.87
C THR A 49 0.52 -13.03 17.60
N GLU A 50 -0.46 -12.78 16.74
CA GLU A 50 -0.66 -13.50 15.48
C GLU A 50 -0.23 -12.65 14.28
N GLY A 51 -0.18 -11.32 14.39
CA GLY A 51 0.21 -10.43 13.29
C GLY A 51 -0.29 -9.00 13.44
N THR A 52 -0.52 -8.36 12.31
CA THR A 52 -0.96 -6.96 12.24
C THR A 52 -2.25 -6.84 11.43
N THR A 53 -3.26 -6.19 12.01
CA THR A 53 -4.51 -5.80 11.32
C THR A 53 -4.51 -4.30 11.10
N PHE A 54 -5.00 -3.84 9.95
CA PHE A 54 -5.09 -2.42 9.63
C PHE A 54 -6.21 -2.15 8.64
N ASP A 55 -6.78 -0.96 8.72
CA ASP A 55 -7.78 -0.48 7.77
C ASP A 55 -7.08 0.22 6.62
N VAL A 56 -7.53 -0.07 5.40
CA VAL A 56 -7.09 0.62 4.20
C VAL A 56 -8.13 1.61 3.77
N PHE A 57 -7.69 2.84 3.51
CA PHE A 57 -8.50 3.90 2.92
C PHE A 57 -7.90 4.27 1.56
N VAL A 58 -8.78 4.51 0.58
CA VAL A 58 -8.43 5.05 -0.73
C VAL A 58 -9.03 6.45 -0.83
N ARG A 59 -8.18 7.48 -0.88
CA ARG A 59 -8.58 8.90 -0.92
C ARG A 59 -9.62 9.23 0.16
N ASN A 60 -9.28 8.87 1.40
CA ASN A 60 -10.11 9.03 2.60
C ASN A 60 -11.46 8.28 2.60
N THR A 61 -11.71 7.40 1.63
CA THR A 61 -12.85 6.48 1.65
C THR A 61 -12.39 5.12 2.17
N PHE A 62 -13.11 4.56 3.15
CA PHE A 62 -12.81 3.22 3.66
C PHE A 62 -12.90 2.21 2.53
N TYR A 63 -11.86 1.42 2.35
CA TYR A 63 -11.79 0.38 1.32
C TYR A 63 -12.06 -0.99 1.94
N ASP A 64 -11.20 -1.43 2.85
CA ASP A 64 -11.36 -2.71 3.55
C ASP A 64 -10.38 -2.81 4.74
N THR A 65 -10.57 -3.83 5.57
CA THR A 65 -9.64 -4.22 6.64
C THR A 65 -8.80 -5.41 6.20
N PHE A 66 -7.49 -5.32 6.40
CA PHE A 66 -6.53 -6.36 6.04
C PHE A 66 -5.79 -6.88 7.26
N TYR A 67 -5.40 -8.15 7.21
CA TYR A 67 -4.54 -8.80 8.19
C TYR A 67 -3.32 -9.39 7.49
N ILE A 68 -2.16 -9.25 8.13
CA ILE A 68 -0.91 -9.88 7.72
C ILE A 68 -0.28 -10.63 8.91
N PRO A 69 0.27 -11.84 8.71
CA PRO A 69 0.95 -12.61 9.76
C PRO A 69 2.38 -12.09 9.99
N ALA A 70 2.54 -10.77 9.99
CA ALA A 70 3.84 -10.10 10.06
C ALA A 70 3.77 -8.86 10.95
N TYR A 71 4.93 -8.43 11.43
CA TYR A 71 5.07 -7.34 12.39
C TYR A 71 5.85 -6.17 11.82
N GLY A 72 5.54 -4.98 12.30
CA GLY A 72 6.31 -3.77 11.98
C GLY A 72 5.70 -2.95 10.84
N ASN A 73 6.00 -1.64 10.86
CA ASN A 73 5.37 -0.68 9.97
C ASN A 73 5.78 -0.90 8.50
N HIS A 74 7.00 -1.38 8.25
CA HIS A 74 7.47 -1.70 6.89
C HIS A 74 6.64 -2.81 6.23
N ASN A 75 6.19 -3.82 7.00
CA ASN A 75 5.34 -4.88 6.46
C ASN A 75 3.95 -4.37 6.09
N VAL A 76 3.41 -3.43 6.87
CA VAL A 76 2.16 -2.74 6.52
C VAL A 76 2.36 -1.90 5.26
N LEU A 77 3.46 -1.14 5.15
CA LEU A 77 3.78 -0.34 3.95
C LEU A 77 3.95 -1.21 2.70
N ASN A 78 4.67 -2.32 2.80
CA ASN A 78 4.84 -3.27 1.69
C ASN A 78 3.51 -3.87 1.26
N SER A 79 2.67 -4.25 2.23
CA SER A 79 1.33 -4.78 1.97
C SER A 79 0.45 -3.73 1.30
N LEU A 80 0.51 -2.48 1.75
CA LEU A 80 -0.24 -1.37 1.18
C LEU A 80 0.17 -1.09 -0.28
N ALA A 81 1.46 -1.22 -0.61
CA ALA A 81 1.95 -1.10 -1.99
C ALA A 81 1.35 -2.18 -2.91
N VAL A 82 1.27 -3.43 -2.43
CA VAL A 82 0.64 -4.54 -3.16
C VAL A 82 -0.87 -4.31 -3.30
N ILE A 83 -1.54 -3.90 -2.22
CA ILE A 83 -2.97 -3.59 -2.23
C ILE A 83 -3.28 -2.47 -3.24
N ALA A 84 -2.47 -1.41 -3.28
CA ALA A 84 -2.62 -0.32 -4.23
C ALA A 84 -2.49 -0.80 -5.68
N LEU A 85 -1.53 -1.69 -5.97
CA LEU A 85 -1.34 -2.28 -7.28
C LEU A 85 -2.54 -3.13 -7.71
N CYS A 86 -2.96 -4.04 -6.82
CA CYS A 86 -4.06 -4.95 -7.09
C CYS A 86 -5.39 -4.20 -7.26
N HIS A 87 -5.62 -3.14 -6.46
CA HIS A 87 -6.77 -2.26 -6.63
C HIS A 87 -6.78 -1.58 -8.00
N TYR A 88 -5.62 -1.11 -8.47
CA TYR A 88 -5.50 -0.45 -9.78
C TYR A 88 -5.73 -1.39 -10.97
N GLU A 89 -5.39 -2.67 -10.82
CA GLU A 89 -5.67 -3.72 -11.80
C GLU A 89 -7.05 -4.40 -11.57
N ALA A 90 -7.90 -3.82 -10.70
CA ALA A 90 -9.26 -4.30 -10.41
C ALA A 90 -9.34 -5.78 -9.98
N ILE A 91 -8.35 -6.23 -9.20
CA ILE A 91 -8.34 -7.57 -8.61
C ILE A 91 -9.33 -7.62 -7.44
N ASP A 92 -10.04 -8.75 -7.32
CA ASP A 92 -10.99 -8.99 -6.23
C ASP A 92 -10.31 -8.90 -4.86
N VAL A 93 -10.94 -8.15 -3.94
CA VAL A 93 -10.39 -7.85 -2.61
C VAL A 93 -10.21 -9.10 -1.75
N GLU A 94 -11.07 -10.11 -1.90
CA GLU A 94 -10.98 -11.34 -1.13
C GLU A 94 -9.79 -12.20 -1.58
N LEU A 95 -9.43 -12.15 -2.87
CA LEU A 95 -8.21 -12.78 -3.37
C LEU A 95 -6.95 -12.11 -2.78
N ILE A 96 -6.95 -10.78 -2.68
CA ILE A 96 -5.83 -10.01 -2.11
C ILE A 96 -5.67 -10.37 -0.63
N LYS A 97 -6.77 -10.38 0.15
CA LYS A 97 -6.77 -10.78 1.56
C LYS A 97 -6.23 -12.20 1.73
N GLY A 98 -6.72 -13.15 0.94
CA GLY A 98 -6.24 -14.53 0.95
C GLY A 98 -4.73 -14.61 0.70
N ALA A 99 -4.23 -13.93 -0.33
CA ALA A 99 -2.81 -13.93 -0.65
C ALA A 99 -1.95 -13.33 0.49
N LEU A 100 -2.36 -12.19 1.05
CA LEU A 100 -1.63 -11.52 2.13
C LEU A 100 -1.56 -12.35 3.42
N THR A 101 -2.60 -13.13 3.73
CA THR A 101 -2.58 -14.03 4.91
C THR A 101 -1.57 -15.16 4.79
N THR A 102 -1.16 -15.53 3.57
CA THR A 102 -0.18 -16.59 3.32
C THR A 102 1.25 -16.08 3.17
N PHE A 103 1.44 -14.76 3.22
CA PHE A 103 2.74 -14.14 2.98
C PHE A 103 3.65 -14.23 4.22
N GLY A 104 4.68 -15.08 4.14
CA GLY A 104 5.59 -15.39 5.26
C GLY A 104 6.70 -14.36 5.54
N GLY A 105 6.69 -13.20 4.87
CA GLY A 105 7.70 -12.15 5.01
C GLY A 105 8.77 -12.15 3.90
N VAL A 106 9.61 -11.11 3.90
CA VAL A 106 10.80 -10.93 3.04
C VAL A 106 12.04 -10.85 3.91
#